data_AF-A0AA39CVU0-F1
#
_entry.id   AF-A0AA39CVU0-F1
#
_cell.length_a   1.000
_cell.length_b   1.000
_cell.length_c   1.000
_cell.angle_alpha   90.00
_cell.angle_beta   90.00
_cell.angle_gamma   90.00
#
_symmetry.space_group_name_H-M   'P 1'
#
loop_
_entity.id
_entity.type
_entity.pdbx_description
1 polymer ?
#
loop_
_entity_poly.entity_id
_entity_poly.type
_entity_poly.pdbx_seq_one_letter_code
_entity_poly.pdbx_strand_id
1 'polypeptide(L)'
;MPEGRPITYGRGGAGNVTSKPRSPALEPQTTPTLKSHMYTTGRGGTGNMAKNDNAEEARRAQDVDVPGIIMPEGTHHTGRGGEGNLYKPTEEEQRQARVHNEKVRTESFNRDGSKDRNNIRALADKAKDKAKEALPGKHQQ
;
A
#
# COMPACT_ATOMS: atom_id res chain seq x y z
N MET A 1 6.09 -50.09 3.31
CA MET A 1 6.12 -48.63 3.58
C MET A 1 5.61 -47.95 2.32
N PRO A 2 4.58 -47.07 2.36
CA PRO A 2 4.10 -46.42 1.14
C PRO A 2 5.18 -45.47 0.62
N GLU A 3 5.74 -45.76 -0.55
CA GLU A 3 6.74 -44.91 -1.19
C GLU A 3 6.09 -43.61 -1.68
N GLY A 4 6.59 -42.48 -1.19
CA GLY A 4 6.09 -41.16 -1.57
C GLY A 4 6.42 -40.88 -3.04
N ARG A 5 5.42 -40.43 -3.81
CA ARG A 5 5.64 -39.99 -5.20
C ARG A 5 6.75 -38.94 -5.25
N PRO A 6 7.77 -39.09 -6.11
CA PRO A 6 8.86 -38.12 -6.22
C PRO A 6 8.33 -36.75 -6.65
N ILE A 7 8.65 -35.72 -5.89
CA ILE A 7 8.30 -34.33 -6.17
C ILE A 7 9.53 -33.65 -6.79
N THR A 8 9.35 -33.00 -7.94
CA THR A 8 10.42 -32.29 -8.65
C THR A 8 10.25 -30.78 -8.51
N TYR A 9 11.34 -30.06 -8.23
CA TYR A 9 11.35 -28.59 -8.12
C TYR A 9 12.23 -27.93 -9.21
N GLY A 10 11.82 -26.78 -9.74
CA GLY A 10 12.67 -25.95 -10.59
C GLY A 10 13.05 -26.55 -11.96
N ARG A 11 14.20 -26.14 -12.49
CA ARG A 11 14.74 -26.59 -13.80
C ARG A 11 15.36 -27.98 -13.62
N GLY A 12 14.79 -29.00 -14.26
CA GLY A 12 15.00 -30.43 -13.98
C GLY A 12 16.46 -30.92 -13.79
N GLY A 13 16.58 -32.02 -13.04
CA GLY A 13 17.84 -32.70 -12.72
C GLY A 13 17.65 -33.63 -11.50
N ALA A 14 18.44 -34.70 -11.37
CA ALA A 14 18.27 -35.71 -10.31
C ALA A 14 18.39 -35.13 -8.89
N GLY A 15 19.15 -34.04 -8.71
CA GLY A 15 19.27 -33.33 -7.42
C GLY A 15 18.04 -32.52 -7.00
N ASN A 16 17.07 -32.34 -7.90
CA ASN A 16 15.85 -31.57 -7.64
C ASN A 16 14.64 -32.46 -7.33
N VAL A 17 14.86 -33.76 -7.19
CA VAL A 17 13.84 -34.75 -6.87
C VAL A 17 13.90 -35.04 -5.38
N THR A 18 12.81 -34.80 -4.66
CA THR A 18 12.68 -35.22 -3.26
C THR A 18 11.60 -36.27 -3.11
N SER A 19 11.85 -37.26 -2.24
CA SER A 19 10.87 -38.25 -1.80
C SER A 19 10.23 -37.88 -0.45
N LYS A 20 10.52 -36.68 0.07
CA LYS A 20 9.94 -36.23 1.33
C LYS A 20 8.42 -36.13 1.20
N PRO A 21 7.66 -36.60 2.21
CA PRO A 21 6.21 -36.46 2.21
C PRO A 21 5.86 -34.97 2.12
N ARG A 22 4.79 -34.66 1.39
CA ARG A 22 4.23 -33.30 1.32
C ARG A 22 4.01 -32.80 2.75
N SER A 23 4.47 -31.59 3.05
CA SER A 23 4.19 -30.96 4.33
C SER A 23 2.68 -31.01 4.62
N PRO A 24 2.28 -31.23 5.88
CA PRO A 24 0.87 -31.23 6.24
C PRO A 24 0.22 -29.92 5.78
N ALA A 25 -1.06 -29.98 5.42
CA ALA A 25 -1.83 -28.79 5.13
C ALA A 25 -1.71 -27.83 6.33
N LEU A 26 -1.45 -26.55 6.05
CA LEU A 26 -1.40 -25.55 7.10
C LEU A 26 -2.81 -25.40 7.66
N GLU A 27 -2.99 -25.78 8.93
CA GLU A 27 -4.24 -25.51 9.64
C GLU A 27 -4.42 -23.99 9.79
N PRO A 28 -5.65 -23.48 9.60
CA PRO A 28 -5.92 -22.05 9.76
C PRO A 28 -5.70 -21.66 11.23
N GLN A 29 -4.59 -20.98 11.50
CA GLN A 29 -4.31 -20.47 12.83
C GLN A 29 -5.18 -19.24 13.11
N THR A 30 -5.82 -19.22 14.27
CA THR A 30 -6.53 -18.06 14.77
C THR A 30 -5.53 -16.97 15.10
N THR A 31 -5.73 -15.77 14.57
CA THR A 31 -4.81 -14.67 14.88
C THR A 31 -5.10 -14.17 16.31
N PRO A 32 -4.08 -13.99 17.16
CA PRO A 32 -4.27 -13.49 18.52
C PRO A 32 -4.80 -12.05 18.54
N THR A 33 -5.61 -11.73 19.56
CA THR A 33 -6.11 -10.38 19.84
C THR A 33 -5.23 -9.65 20.83
N LEU A 34 -5.28 -8.31 20.80
CA LEU A 34 -4.52 -7.49 21.72
C LEU A 34 -5.18 -7.49 23.11
N LYS A 35 -4.38 -7.72 24.17
CA LYS A 35 -4.86 -7.81 25.56
C LYS A 35 -4.83 -6.47 26.32
N SER A 36 -4.15 -5.46 25.76
CA SER A 36 -3.99 -4.15 26.39
C SER A 36 -5.26 -3.31 26.26
N HIS A 37 -5.59 -2.52 27.28
CA HIS A 37 -6.72 -1.58 27.26
C HIS A 37 -6.53 -0.42 26.27
N MET A 38 -5.29 -0.09 25.94
CA MET A 38 -4.92 0.96 25.00
C MET A 38 -3.99 0.38 23.94
N TYR A 39 -4.12 0.86 22.71
CA TYR A 39 -3.30 0.44 21.58
C TYR A 39 -2.93 1.63 20.69
N THR A 40 -1.83 1.51 19.95
CA THR A 40 -1.44 2.53 18.98
C THR A 40 -1.91 2.11 17.59
N THR A 41 -2.51 3.01 16.83
CA THR A 41 -2.91 2.79 15.42
C THR A 41 -1.75 2.94 14.42
N GLY A 42 -0.53 3.25 14.91
CA GLY A 42 0.69 3.29 14.11
C GLY A 42 1.42 4.64 14.09
N ARG A 43 2.31 4.78 13.10
CA ARG A 43 3.30 5.86 12.84
C ARG A 43 3.44 6.95 13.92
N GLY A 44 4.25 6.65 14.94
CA GLY A 44 4.95 7.58 15.84
C GLY A 44 4.23 8.85 16.31
N GLY A 45 3.83 8.88 17.57
CA GLY A 45 3.32 10.08 18.25
C GLY A 45 2.36 9.72 19.38
N THR A 46 2.27 10.56 20.41
CA THR A 46 1.34 10.37 21.54
C THR A 46 -0.13 10.49 21.14
N GLY A 47 -0.42 11.08 19.96
CA GLY A 47 -1.78 11.29 19.45
C GLY A 47 -2.45 10.08 18.80
N ASN A 48 -1.75 8.96 18.60
CA ASN A 48 -2.29 7.80 17.88
C ASN A 48 -2.74 6.67 18.83
N MET A 49 -3.01 6.97 20.10
CA MET A 49 -3.45 5.99 21.09
C MET A 49 -4.99 5.92 21.13
N ALA A 50 -5.53 4.72 20.99
CA ALA A 50 -6.97 4.43 21.04
C ALA A 50 -7.28 3.38 22.12
N LYS A 51 -8.52 3.39 22.62
CA LYS A 51 -9.02 2.39 23.57
C LYS A 51 -9.41 1.12 22.83
N ASN A 52 -8.99 -0.02 23.36
CA ASN A 52 -9.31 -1.34 22.84
C ASN A 52 -10.69 -1.79 23.31
N ASP A 53 -11.75 -1.17 22.77
CA ASP A 53 -13.14 -1.51 23.09
C ASP A 53 -13.64 -2.66 22.18
N ASN A 54 -13.04 -2.83 21.00
CA ASN A 54 -13.34 -3.91 20.06
C ASN A 54 -12.05 -4.44 19.41
N ALA A 55 -11.81 -5.76 19.56
CA ALA A 55 -10.62 -6.41 19.06
C ALA A 55 -10.51 -6.43 17.52
N GLU A 56 -11.64 -6.49 16.80
CA GLU A 56 -11.62 -6.45 15.32
C GLU A 56 -11.29 -5.06 14.79
N GLU A 57 -11.79 -4.03 15.45
CA GLU A 57 -11.52 -2.63 15.10
C GLU A 57 -10.08 -2.26 15.44
N ALA A 58 -9.59 -2.67 16.61
CA ALA A 58 -8.20 -2.48 17.00
C ALA A 58 -7.22 -3.11 16.01
N ARG A 59 -7.57 -4.30 15.50
CA ARG A 59 -6.81 -4.95 14.44
C ARG A 59 -6.83 -4.15 13.15
N ARG A 60 -8.01 -3.77 12.64
CA ARG A 60 -8.14 -2.98 11.41
C ARG A 60 -7.36 -1.67 11.50
N ALA A 61 -7.34 -1.05 12.66
CA ALA A 61 -6.64 0.20 12.91
C ALA A 61 -5.11 0.05 13.05
N GLN A 62 -4.61 -1.17 13.28
CA GLN A 62 -3.17 -1.48 13.29
C GLN A 62 -2.68 -2.08 11.97
N ASP A 63 -3.59 -2.67 11.20
CA ASP A 63 -3.28 -3.24 9.89
C ASP A 63 -2.82 -2.12 8.95
N VAL A 64 -1.61 -2.26 8.43
CA VAL A 64 -1.05 -1.34 7.44
C VAL A 64 -1.37 -1.90 6.06
N ASP A 65 -2.18 -1.16 5.30
CA ASP A 65 -2.44 -1.49 3.90
C ASP A 65 -1.13 -1.54 3.11
N VAL A 66 -1.04 -2.52 2.21
CA VAL A 66 0.07 -2.61 1.27
C VAL A 66 0.15 -1.29 0.47
N PRO A 67 1.33 -0.65 0.40
CA PRO A 67 1.48 0.53 -0.43
C PRO A 67 1.18 0.16 -1.88
N GLY A 68 0.51 1.05 -2.61
CA GLY A 68 0.26 0.83 -4.03
C GLY A 68 1.58 0.68 -4.79
N ILE A 69 1.65 -0.35 -5.64
CA ILE A 69 2.84 -0.62 -6.46
C ILE A 69 2.85 0.39 -7.61
N ILE A 70 4.01 0.98 -7.92
CA ILE A 70 4.17 1.83 -9.11
C ILE A 70 4.74 0.98 -10.23
N MET A 71 4.06 0.97 -11.37
CA MET A 71 4.55 0.29 -12.57
C MET A 71 5.60 1.16 -13.27
N PRO A 72 6.71 0.58 -13.74
CA PRO A 72 7.73 1.33 -14.47
C PRO A 72 7.18 1.84 -15.80
N GLU A 73 7.32 3.14 -16.05
CA GLU A 73 6.92 3.76 -17.30
C GLU A 73 8.10 3.75 -18.27
N GLY A 74 7.91 3.10 -19.42
CA GLY A 74 8.92 3.03 -20.48
C GLY A 74 9.90 1.87 -20.34
N THR A 75 10.96 1.95 -21.15
CA THR A 75 11.93 0.89 -21.30
C THR A 75 12.74 0.69 -20.02
N HIS A 76 12.77 -0.54 -19.51
CA HIS A 76 13.50 -0.88 -18.29
C HIS A 76 14.22 -2.23 -18.43
N HIS A 77 15.18 -2.49 -17.54
CA HIS A 77 15.93 -3.74 -17.53
C HIS A 77 15.42 -4.70 -16.46
N THR A 78 15.12 -5.94 -16.84
CA THR A 78 14.70 -7.00 -15.91
C THR A 78 15.91 -7.88 -15.57
N GLY A 79 16.79 -7.40 -14.68
CA GLY A 79 17.93 -8.19 -14.16
C GLY A 79 19.31 -7.54 -14.31
N ARG A 80 20.37 -8.34 -14.24
CA ARG A 80 21.78 -7.89 -14.31
C ARG A 80 22.29 -7.84 -15.75
N GLY A 81 22.15 -6.67 -16.38
CA GLY A 81 22.86 -6.27 -17.61
C GLY A 81 22.54 -7.06 -18.89
N GLY A 82 22.85 -6.49 -20.06
CA GLY A 82 22.69 -7.13 -21.37
C GLY A 82 21.38 -6.80 -22.11
N GLU A 83 21.43 -6.80 -23.44
CA GLU A 83 20.29 -6.43 -24.31
C GLU A 83 19.10 -7.38 -24.19
N GLY A 84 19.34 -8.66 -23.87
CA GLY A 84 18.27 -9.65 -23.66
C GLY A 84 17.37 -9.35 -22.45
N ASN A 85 17.81 -8.48 -21.54
CA ASN A 85 17.04 -8.06 -20.37
C ASN A 85 16.32 -6.73 -20.58
N LEU A 86 16.40 -6.13 -21.78
CA LEU A 86 15.76 -4.88 -22.11
C LEU A 86 14.28 -5.13 -22.44
N TYR A 87 13.40 -4.70 -21.54
CA TYR A 87 11.96 -4.74 -21.80
C TYR A 87 11.50 -3.39 -22.33
N LYS A 88 10.99 -3.41 -23.57
CA LYS A 88 10.37 -2.26 -24.24
C LYS A 88 8.85 -2.45 -24.20
N PRO A 89 8.13 -1.79 -23.28
CA PRO A 89 6.69 -1.90 -23.21
C PRO A 89 6.04 -1.32 -24.46
N THR A 90 4.99 -1.99 -24.94
CA THR A 90 4.12 -1.50 -26.01
C THR A 90 3.40 -0.22 -25.59
N GLU A 91 2.90 0.54 -26.56
CA GLU A 91 2.19 1.80 -26.27
C GLU A 91 0.94 1.59 -25.40
N GLU A 92 0.26 0.44 -25.57
CA GLU A 92 -0.88 0.05 -24.75
C GLU A 92 -0.49 -0.24 -23.30
N GLU A 93 0.59 -1.01 -23.08
CA GLU A 93 1.12 -1.29 -21.74
C GLU A 93 1.60 -0.01 -21.05
N GLN A 94 2.21 0.92 -21.78
CA GLN A 94 2.60 2.22 -21.24
C GLN A 94 1.38 3.05 -20.82
N ARG A 95 0.30 3.03 -21.60
CA ARG A 95 -0.95 3.71 -21.24
C ARG A 95 -1.57 3.10 -19.98
N GLN A 96 -1.58 1.76 -19.88
CA GLN A 96 -2.07 1.06 -18.69
C GLN A 96 -1.21 1.37 -17.46
N ALA A 97 0.12 1.41 -17.61
CA ALA A 97 1.05 1.78 -16.55
C ALA A 97 0.76 3.20 -16.02
N ARG A 98 0.58 4.17 -16.93
CA ARG A 98 0.22 5.56 -16.56
C ARG A 98 -1.11 5.64 -15.81
N VAL A 99 -2.16 5.01 -16.36
CA VAL A 99 -3.50 5.00 -15.74
C VAL A 99 -3.47 4.36 -14.35
N HIS A 100 -2.74 3.26 -14.20
CA HIS A 100 -2.57 2.59 -12.91
C HIS A 100 -1.79 3.45 -11.93
N ASN A 101 -0.68 4.05 -12.34
CA ASN A 101 0.14 4.92 -11.49
C ASN A 101 -0.66 6.15 -11.03
N GLU A 102 -1.48 6.72 -11.91
CA GLU A 102 -2.40 7.80 -11.57
C GLU A 102 -3.47 7.35 -10.57
N LYS A 103 -4.04 6.16 -10.75
CA LYS A 103 -4.98 5.56 -9.80
C LYS A 103 -4.35 5.32 -8.43
N VAL A 104 -3.17 4.72 -8.38
CA VAL A 104 -2.42 4.50 -7.14
C VAL A 104 -2.13 5.83 -6.43
N ARG A 105 -1.75 6.87 -7.18
CA ARG A 105 -1.51 8.20 -6.64
C ARG A 105 -2.79 8.80 -6.03
N THR A 106 -3.90 8.79 -6.77
CA THR A 106 -5.18 9.34 -6.29
C THR A 106 -5.74 8.57 -5.09
N GLU A 107 -5.69 7.25 -5.10
CA GLU A 107 -6.11 6.42 -3.95
C GLU A 107 -5.25 6.69 -2.71
N SER A 108 -3.94 6.85 -2.89
CA SER A 108 -3.03 7.20 -1.79
C SER A 108 -3.36 8.56 -1.16
N PHE A 109 -3.85 9.52 -1.96
CA PHE A 109 -4.31 10.82 -1.46
C PHE A 109 -5.70 10.78 -0.82
N ASN A 110 -6.52 9.77 -1.12
CA ASN A 110 -7.88 9.61 -0.60
C ASN A 110 -7.98 8.67 0.61
N ARG A 111 -6.88 8.04 1.05
CA ARG A 111 -6.85 7.26 2.31
C ARG A 111 -7.03 8.19 3.53
N ASP A 112 -7.69 7.61 4.53
CA ASP A 112 -8.38 8.26 5.65
C ASP A 112 -7.63 9.46 6.27
N GLY A 113 -8.34 10.56 6.48
CA GLY A 113 -7.80 11.86 6.93
C GLY A 113 -7.60 12.93 5.83
N SER A 114 -7.86 12.63 4.55
CA SER A 114 -7.82 13.63 3.48
C SER A 114 -9.11 14.46 3.36
N LYS A 115 -10.27 13.89 3.71
CA LYS A 115 -11.56 14.60 3.74
C LYS A 115 -11.53 15.76 4.74
N ASP A 116 -10.95 15.54 5.92
CA ASP A 116 -10.77 16.60 6.91
C ASP A 116 -9.84 17.70 6.39
N ARG A 117 -8.74 17.33 5.71
CA ARG A 117 -7.86 18.33 5.09
C ARG A 117 -8.52 19.10 3.95
N ASN A 118 -9.41 18.46 3.18
CA ASN A 118 -10.16 19.14 2.12
C ASN A 118 -11.19 20.11 2.71
N ASN A 119 -11.89 19.72 3.78
CA ASN A 119 -12.80 20.61 4.51
C ASN A 119 -12.05 21.79 5.15
N ILE A 120 -10.87 21.54 5.73
CA ILE A 120 -10.02 22.57 6.33
C ILE A 120 -9.47 23.52 5.25
N ARG A 121 -9.03 23.01 4.09
CA ARG A 121 -8.60 23.84 2.95
C ARG A 121 -9.74 24.69 2.41
N ALA A 122 -10.91 24.11 2.18
CA ALA A 122 -12.09 24.85 1.72
C ALA A 122 -12.53 25.94 2.71
N LEU A 123 -12.38 25.70 4.02
CA LEU A 123 -12.63 26.71 5.04
C LEU A 123 -11.56 27.81 5.04
N ALA A 124 -10.29 27.45 4.88
CA ALA A 124 -9.17 28.40 4.81
C ALA A 124 -9.25 29.29 3.57
N ASP A 125 -9.63 28.74 2.42
CA ASP A 125 -9.83 29.50 1.18
C ASP A 125 -10.99 30.49 1.33
N LYS A 126 -12.14 30.06 1.89
CA LYS A 126 -13.25 30.97 2.23
C LYS A 126 -12.85 32.07 3.21
N ALA A 127 -12.03 31.75 4.21
CA ALA A 127 -11.54 32.74 5.17
C ALA A 127 -10.60 33.76 4.50
N LYS A 128 -9.75 33.29 3.58
CA LYS A 128 -8.85 34.14 2.79
C LYS A 128 -9.62 35.07 1.86
N ASP A 129 -10.65 34.57 1.18
CA ASP A 129 -11.49 35.36 0.29
C ASP A 129 -12.25 36.45 1.06
N LYS A 130 -12.85 36.09 2.21
CA LYS A 130 -13.48 37.06 3.11
C LYS A 130 -12.51 38.09 3.66
N ALA A 131 -11.29 37.69 4.02
CA ALA A 131 -10.27 38.63 4.49
C ALA A 131 -9.81 39.60 3.39
N LYS A 132 -9.78 39.14 2.13
CA LYS A 132 -9.42 39.96 0.97
C LYS A 132 -10.52 40.96 0.63
N GLU A 133 -11.78 40.56 0.77
CA GLU A 133 -12.95 41.43 0.59
C GLU A 133 -13.08 42.46 1.72
N ALA A 134 -12.64 42.12 2.94
CA ALA A 134 -12.64 43.00 4.09
C ALA A 134 -11.44 43.97 4.18
N LEU A 135 -10.46 43.89 3.27
CA LEU A 135 -9.37 44.87 3.22
C LEU A 135 -9.81 46.11 2.42
N PRO A 136 -10.03 47.29 3.06
CA PRO A 136 -10.31 48.51 2.33
C PRO A 136 -9.06 48.91 1.53
N GLY A 137 -9.28 49.19 0.24
CA GLY A 137 -8.24 49.64 -0.68
C GLY A 137 -7.42 50.76 -0.06
N LYS A 138 -6.09 50.59 -0.04
CA LYS A 138 -5.16 51.66 0.31
C LYS A 138 -5.40 52.80 -0.67
N HIS A 139 -6.05 53.85 -0.19
CA HIS A 139 -6.16 55.13 -0.86
C HIS A 139 -4.75 55.59 -1.23
N GLN A 140 -4.51 55.74 -2.53
CA GLN A 140 -3.42 56.56 -3.06
C GLN A 140 -3.63 58.00 -2.57
N GLN A 141 -2.61 58.55 -1.93
CA GLN A 141 -2.27 59.98 -1.94
C GLN A 141 -0.77 60.09 -2.20
#